data_AF-C0QDA0-F1
#
_entry.id   AF-C0QDA0-F1
#
_cell.length_a   1.000
_cell.length_b   1.000
_cell.length_c   1.000
_cell.angle_alpha   90.00
_cell.angle_beta   90.00
_cell.angle_gamma   90.00
#
_symmetry.space_group_name_H-M   'P 1'
#
loop_
_entity.id
_entity.type
_entity.pdbx_description
1 polymer ?
#
loop_
_entity_poly.entity_id
_entity_poly.type
_entity_poly.pdbx_seq_one_letter_code
_entity_poly.pdbx_strand_id
1 'polypeptide(L)'
;MILISTIINKFKHGFLEQYKDSILPSHQKALWAMEQCRQEHGPHMLAQCTDHDCGEKRYIPHSCGHRNCPHCQNHENQQWIENQLDKRLPAEYYLATFTLPRQLRALTWRHQKIVYSLMFDCVQETLKTFTRNDKKLGGAAGFTAILHTHSRELEYHPHIHVVMPAASINMLTRLWKKKAGYLFNERALAKVFRAKMLEALVDQGLKLPGDCPEKWIVHCKNVGNGDKAIIYLGKYLYRGVIQEKDILRCEDGMVTFRYLHAKSKKYKTRTVTGEKFLYLLMLHILPKGFRRIRCYGFLHPCSKKLIKLLQLILRVIPFRMLASRQKKRPAITCPICGAKMKIIQTQILLPLVA
;
A
#
# COMPACT_ATOMS: atom_id res chain seq x y z
N MET A 1 1.93 25.03 -1.20
CA MET A 1 1.45 23.65 -0.95
C MET A 1 1.45 23.45 0.55
N ILE A 2 0.36 22.96 1.14
CA ILE A 2 0.28 22.76 2.60
C ILE A 2 0.90 21.40 2.92
N LEU A 3 1.95 21.39 3.75
CA LEU A 3 2.63 20.17 4.16
C LEU A 3 1.88 19.50 5.31
N ILE A 4 1.91 18.17 5.35
CA ILE A 4 1.35 17.41 6.47
C ILE A 4 2.11 17.73 7.76
N SER A 5 3.42 17.94 7.70
CA SER A 5 4.23 18.33 8.87
C SER A 5 3.75 19.64 9.49
N THR A 6 3.38 20.64 8.68
CA THR A 6 2.81 21.92 9.15
C THR A 6 1.49 21.71 9.91
N ILE A 7 0.62 20.83 9.40
CA ILE A 7 -0.65 20.50 10.06
C ILE A 7 -0.39 19.73 11.37
N ILE A 8 0.57 18.81 11.38
CA ILE A 8 0.96 18.08 12.60
C ILE A 8 1.44 19.08 13.65
N ASN A 9 2.40 19.95 13.32
CA ASN A 9 2.91 20.96 14.25
C ASN A 9 1.79 21.84 14.84
N LYS A 10 0.80 22.22 14.02
CA LYS A 10 -0.31 23.08 14.45
C LYS A 10 -1.34 22.38 15.34
N PHE A 11 -1.69 21.12 15.04
CA PHE A 11 -2.87 20.46 15.65
C PHE A 11 -2.56 19.24 16.50
N LYS A 12 -1.30 18.79 16.59
CA LYS A 12 -0.91 17.57 17.32
C LYS A 12 -1.30 17.62 18.78
N HIS A 13 -1.10 18.74 19.48
CA HIS A 13 -1.45 18.86 20.89
C HIS A 13 -2.96 18.68 21.12
N GLY A 14 -3.80 19.44 20.40
CA GLY A 14 -5.26 19.31 20.47
C GLY A 14 -5.74 17.91 20.07
N PHE A 15 -5.12 17.30 19.06
CA PHE A 15 -5.41 15.92 18.65
C PHE A 15 -5.11 14.90 19.76
N LEU A 16 -3.96 15.02 20.43
CA LEU A 16 -3.56 14.11 21.50
C LEU A 16 -4.53 14.20 22.69
N GLU A 17 -4.99 15.40 23.04
CA GLU A 17 -5.97 15.58 24.12
C GLU A 17 -7.36 15.06 23.72
N GLN A 18 -7.86 15.46 22.54
CA GLN A 18 -9.20 15.11 22.07
C GLN A 18 -9.38 13.59 21.88
N TYR A 19 -8.34 12.87 21.46
CA TYR A 19 -8.42 11.45 21.13
C TYR A 19 -7.61 10.55 22.08
N LYS A 20 -7.27 11.02 23.29
CA LYS A 20 -6.41 10.28 24.25
C LYS A 20 -6.83 8.82 24.48
N ASP A 21 -8.13 8.55 24.55
CA ASP A 21 -8.66 7.20 24.80
C ASP A 21 -8.69 6.28 23.56
N SER A 22 -8.45 6.84 22.37
CA SER A 22 -8.52 6.12 21.08
C SER A 22 -7.19 6.06 20.34
N ILE A 23 -6.17 6.79 20.81
CA ILE A 23 -4.84 6.85 20.19
C ILE A 23 -4.04 5.61 20.52
N LEU A 24 -3.44 5.00 19.49
CA LEU A 24 -2.51 3.90 19.64
C LEU A 24 -1.07 4.44 19.72
N PRO A 25 -0.13 3.74 20.41
CA PRO A 25 1.29 4.11 20.41
C PRO A 25 1.89 4.24 19.00
N SER A 26 1.38 3.46 18.04
CA SER A 26 1.77 3.57 16.63
C SER A 26 1.35 4.88 15.96
N HIS A 27 0.25 5.51 16.41
CA HIS A 27 -0.18 6.81 15.90
C HIS A 27 0.78 7.91 16.35
N GLN A 28 1.13 7.94 17.65
CA GLN A 28 2.08 8.91 18.19
C GLN A 28 3.44 8.80 17.48
N LYS A 29 3.94 7.57 17.30
CA LYS A 29 5.18 7.32 16.55
C LYS A 29 5.10 7.79 15.10
N ALA A 30 3.96 7.57 14.43
CA ALA A 30 3.76 8.02 13.06
C ALA A 30 3.73 9.55 12.95
N LEU A 31 3.03 10.22 13.87
CA LEU A 31 2.98 11.69 13.93
C LEU A 31 4.37 12.26 14.15
N TRP A 32 5.09 11.81 15.18
CA TRP A 32 6.45 12.24 15.47
C TRP A 32 7.39 12.02 14.26
N ALA A 33 7.32 10.85 13.62
CA ALA A 33 8.15 10.57 12.45
C ALA A 33 7.83 11.52 11.27
N MET A 34 6.56 11.82 11.02
CA MET A 34 6.17 12.71 9.92
C MET A 34 6.45 14.19 10.22
N GLU A 35 6.32 14.61 11.47
CA GLU A 35 6.64 15.95 11.98
C GLU A 35 8.13 16.29 11.77
N GLN A 36 9.01 15.37 12.17
CA GLN A 36 10.47 15.53 12.12
C GLN A 36 11.08 15.21 10.74
N CYS A 37 10.26 14.78 9.77
CA CYS A 37 10.77 14.34 8.49
C CYS A 37 11.36 15.51 7.69
N ARG A 38 12.67 15.43 7.39
CA ARG A 38 13.42 16.42 6.63
C ARG A 38 13.39 17.83 7.24
N GLN A 39 13.30 17.91 8.57
CA GLN A 39 13.40 19.17 9.30
C GLN A 39 14.86 19.58 9.49
N GLU A 40 15.12 20.88 9.44
CA GLU A 40 16.45 21.48 9.64
C GLU A 40 17.02 21.26 11.04
N HIS A 41 16.17 21.06 12.04
CA HIS A 41 16.61 20.74 13.41
C HIS A 41 16.64 19.23 13.70
N GLY A 42 16.34 18.39 12.70
CA GLY A 42 16.42 16.94 12.82
C GLY A 42 17.85 16.40 12.59
N PRO A 43 18.05 15.07 12.65
CA PRO A 43 19.30 14.47 12.25
C PRO A 43 19.63 14.78 10.77
N HIS A 44 20.91 14.95 10.44
CA HIS A 44 21.42 15.21 9.08
C HIS A 44 22.32 14.10 8.55
N MET A 45 22.44 14.05 7.23
CA MET A 45 23.49 13.36 6.50
C MET A 45 24.51 14.40 6.03
N LEU A 46 25.79 14.10 6.16
CA LEU A 46 26.85 14.88 5.51
C LEU A 46 27.17 14.21 4.18
N ALA A 47 26.94 14.94 3.10
CA ALA A 47 27.33 14.55 1.75
C ALA A 47 28.55 15.37 1.31
N GLN A 48 29.51 14.73 0.67
CA GLN A 48 30.68 15.39 0.10
C GLN A 48 30.73 15.18 -1.41
N CYS A 49 31.09 16.23 -2.15
CA CYS A 49 31.30 16.17 -3.59
C CYS A 49 32.37 15.13 -3.95
N THR A 50 32.12 14.33 -4.98
CA THR A 50 33.11 13.34 -5.47
C THR A 50 34.17 13.96 -6.37
N ASP A 51 33.97 15.20 -6.80
CA ASP A 51 34.97 15.97 -7.53
C ASP A 51 35.98 16.54 -6.52
N HIS A 52 37.24 16.15 -6.69
CA HIS A 52 38.33 16.49 -5.78
C HIS A 52 38.66 17.98 -5.77
N ASP A 53 38.49 18.67 -6.91
CA ASP A 53 38.77 20.10 -7.02
C ASP A 53 37.65 20.93 -6.37
N CYS A 54 36.44 20.38 -6.30
CA CYS A 54 35.31 21.03 -5.65
C CYS A 54 35.29 20.78 -4.14
N GLY A 55 35.39 19.52 -3.68
CA GLY A 55 35.44 19.16 -2.26
C GLY A 55 34.21 19.52 -1.40
N GLU A 56 33.20 20.18 -1.97
CA GLU A 56 32.06 20.78 -1.28
C GLU A 56 31.31 19.80 -0.38
N LYS A 57 30.95 20.28 0.82
CA LYS A 57 30.22 19.49 1.83
C LYS A 57 28.85 20.07 2.08
N ARG A 58 27.84 19.20 2.18
CA ARG A 58 26.46 19.59 2.42
C ARG A 58 25.79 18.75 3.49
N TYR A 59 25.15 19.43 4.43
CA TYR A 59 24.23 18.81 5.38
C TYR A 59 22.85 18.67 4.73
N ILE A 60 22.30 17.46 4.80
CA ILE A 60 21.00 17.12 4.20
C ILE A 60 20.11 16.54 5.29
N PRO A 61 18.93 17.13 5.57
CA PRO A 61 18.00 16.62 6.56
C PRO A 61 17.61 15.15 6.33
N HIS A 62 17.57 14.35 7.39
CA HIS A 62 17.16 12.94 7.27
C HIS A 62 15.69 12.79 6.90
N SER A 63 15.41 11.80 6.06
CA SER A 63 14.05 11.30 5.85
C SER A 63 13.65 10.38 7.00
N CYS A 64 12.43 10.49 7.52
CA CYS A 64 11.99 9.64 8.64
C CYS A 64 11.76 8.17 8.26
N GLY A 65 11.67 7.87 6.97
CA GLY A 65 11.46 6.51 6.47
C GLY A 65 10.13 5.89 6.88
N HIS A 66 9.18 6.64 7.44
CA HIS A 66 7.88 6.10 7.83
C HIS A 66 7.00 5.87 6.59
N ARG A 67 6.38 4.68 6.46
CA ARG A 67 5.61 4.29 5.26
C ARG A 67 4.38 5.17 4.96
N ASN A 68 3.89 5.90 5.96
CA ASN A 68 2.77 6.83 5.81
C ASN A 68 3.22 8.28 5.53
N CYS A 69 4.53 8.56 5.59
CA CYS A 69 5.06 9.89 5.26
C CYS A 69 4.97 10.12 3.75
N PRO A 70 4.45 11.29 3.28
CA PRO A 70 4.32 11.57 1.85
C PRO A 70 5.66 11.79 1.12
N HIS A 71 6.73 12.08 1.86
CA HIS A 71 8.05 12.38 1.29
C HIS A 71 9.00 11.18 1.22
N CYS A 72 8.73 10.13 2.00
CA CYS A 72 9.62 8.99 2.17
C CYS A 72 9.24 7.81 1.25
N GLN A 73 10.13 6.82 1.16
CA GLN A 73 9.87 5.51 0.55
C GLN A 73 9.48 5.51 -0.94
N ASN A 74 9.69 6.62 -1.66
CA ASN A 74 9.32 6.74 -3.08
C ASN A 74 10.10 5.78 -3.98
N HIS A 75 11.38 5.58 -3.69
CA HIS A 75 12.23 4.68 -4.48
C HIS A 75 11.89 3.21 -4.21
N GLU A 76 11.64 2.87 -2.95
CA GLU A 76 11.23 1.55 -2.48
C GLU A 76 9.88 1.15 -3.10
N ASN A 77 8.95 2.11 -3.20
CA ASN A 77 7.70 1.92 -3.91
C ASN A 77 7.92 1.62 -5.39
N GLN A 78 8.76 2.42 -6.05
CA GLN A 78 9.06 2.25 -7.47
C GLN A 78 9.68 0.88 -7.73
N GLN A 79 10.67 0.46 -6.92
CA GLN A 79 11.25 -0.87 -6.99
C GLN A 79 10.21 -1.97 -6.79
N TRP A 80 9.30 -1.81 -5.83
CA TRP A 80 8.22 -2.78 -5.63
C TRP A 80 7.32 -2.89 -6.87
N ILE A 81 6.93 -1.76 -7.48
CA ILE A 81 6.12 -1.74 -8.71
C ILE A 81 6.85 -2.46 -9.84
N GLU A 82 8.11 -2.11 -10.09
CA GLU A 82 8.96 -2.73 -11.12
C GLU A 82 9.05 -4.26 -10.89
N ASN A 83 9.33 -4.69 -9.66
CA ASN A 83 9.41 -6.10 -9.31
C ASN A 83 8.08 -6.86 -9.51
N GLN A 84 6.92 -6.21 -9.41
CA GLN A 84 5.65 -6.85 -9.75
C GLN A 84 5.42 -6.89 -11.25
N LEU A 85 5.72 -5.82 -11.98
CA LEU A 85 5.61 -5.74 -13.44
C LEU A 85 6.53 -6.75 -14.14
N ASP A 86 7.69 -7.02 -13.56
CA ASP A 86 8.67 -7.98 -14.06
C ASP A 86 8.24 -9.44 -13.85
N LYS A 87 7.21 -9.71 -13.04
CA LYS A 87 6.64 -11.06 -12.83
C LYS A 87 5.44 -11.36 -13.72
N ARG A 88 5.07 -10.43 -14.60
CA ARG A 88 3.89 -10.62 -15.46
C ARG A 88 4.06 -11.81 -16.39
N LEU A 89 2.93 -12.41 -16.71
CA LEU A 89 2.78 -13.55 -17.62
C LEU A 89 1.74 -13.18 -18.68
N PRO A 90 1.74 -13.84 -19.86
CA PRO A 90 0.89 -13.46 -20.98
C PRO A 90 -0.54 -14.00 -20.78
N ALA A 91 -1.30 -13.33 -19.94
CA ALA A 91 -2.70 -13.60 -19.61
C ALA A 91 -3.46 -12.28 -19.36
N GLU A 92 -4.80 -12.33 -19.41
CA GLU A 92 -5.62 -11.26 -18.87
C GLU A 92 -5.49 -11.20 -17.35
N TYR A 93 -5.47 -10.01 -16.78
CA TYR A 93 -5.42 -9.76 -15.35
C TYR A 93 -6.74 -9.19 -14.87
N TYR A 94 -7.08 -9.54 -13.63
CA TYR A 94 -8.28 -9.11 -12.94
C TYR A 94 -7.89 -8.43 -11.63
N LEU A 95 -8.59 -7.35 -11.32
CA LEU A 95 -8.56 -6.68 -10.02
C LEU A 95 -9.78 -7.14 -9.23
N ALA A 96 -9.57 -8.07 -8.30
CA ALA A 96 -10.58 -8.45 -7.33
C ALA A 96 -10.50 -7.54 -6.08
N THR A 97 -11.63 -7.14 -5.51
CA THR A 97 -11.68 -6.30 -4.30
C THR A 97 -12.66 -6.89 -3.30
N PHE A 98 -12.14 -7.33 -2.16
CA PHE A 98 -12.91 -7.92 -1.06
C PHE A 98 -13.06 -6.88 0.05
N THR A 99 -14.29 -6.54 0.42
CA THR A 99 -14.58 -5.43 1.34
C THR A 99 -15.31 -5.93 2.57
N LEU A 100 -14.88 -5.52 3.77
CA LEU A 100 -15.65 -5.79 4.97
C LEU A 100 -16.88 -4.86 5.07
N PRO A 101 -18.05 -5.39 5.47
CA PRO A 101 -19.22 -4.56 5.73
C PRO A 101 -18.95 -3.56 6.87
N ARG A 102 -19.71 -2.46 6.86
CA ARG A 102 -19.55 -1.37 7.83
C ARG A 102 -19.64 -1.85 9.28
N GLN A 103 -20.53 -2.80 9.54
CA GLN A 103 -20.82 -3.39 10.85
C GLN A 103 -19.60 -4.05 11.47
N LEU A 104 -18.73 -4.67 10.66
CA LEU A 104 -17.51 -5.30 11.14
C LEU A 104 -16.37 -4.31 11.40
N ARG A 105 -16.50 -3.03 11.05
CA ARG A 105 -15.39 -2.07 11.16
C ARG A 105 -14.99 -1.81 12.61
N ALA A 106 -15.94 -1.66 13.53
CA ALA A 106 -15.63 -1.42 14.95
C ALA A 106 -14.94 -2.64 15.59
N LEU A 107 -15.36 -3.85 15.24
CA LEU A 107 -14.69 -5.09 15.63
C LEU A 107 -13.28 -5.15 15.03
N THR A 108 -13.15 -4.85 13.74
CA THR A 108 -11.86 -4.82 13.03
C THR A 108 -10.90 -3.81 13.65
N TRP A 109 -11.39 -2.63 14.03
CA TRP A 109 -10.59 -1.57 14.65
C TRP A 109 -10.01 -2.00 16.00
N ARG A 110 -10.77 -2.77 16.80
CA ARG A 110 -10.32 -3.31 18.09
C ARG A 110 -9.36 -4.49 17.95
N HIS A 111 -9.51 -5.29 16.90
CA HIS A 111 -8.74 -6.53 16.69
C HIS A 111 -7.92 -6.52 15.39
N GLN A 112 -7.31 -5.38 15.05
CA GLN A 112 -6.71 -5.11 13.74
C GLN A 112 -5.79 -6.22 13.23
N LYS A 113 -4.81 -6.64 14.03
CA LYS A 113 -3.80 -7.62 13.62
C LYS A 113 -4.42 -8.98 13.30
N ILE A 114 -5.39 -9.41 14.10
CA ILE A 114 -6.11 -10.67 13.94
C ILE A 114 -6.98 -10.58 12.68
N VAL A 115 -7.91 -9.62 12.64
CA VAL A 115 -8.90 -9.52 11.56
C VAL A 115 -8.27 -9.26 10.21
N TYR A 116 -7.24 -8.39 10.13
CA TYR A 116 -6.54 -8.20 8.86
C TYR A 116 -5.80 -9.46 8.40
N SER A 117 -5.30 -10.30 9.32
CA SER A 117 -4.70 -11.58 8.95
C SER A 117 -5.75 -12.54 8.41
N LEU A 118 -6.88 -12.68 9.12
CA LEU A 118 -8.01 -13.49 8.66
C LEU A 118 -8.54 -13.03 7.29
N MET A 119 -8.59 -11.73 7.03
CA MET A 119 -8.97 -11.21 5.71
C MET A 119 -8.05 -11.74 4.62
N PHE A 120 -6.73 -11.73 4.83
CA PHE A 120 -5.80 -12.29 3.86
C PHE A 120 -5.98 -13.79 3.67
N ASP A 121 -6.21 -14.53 4.75
CA ASP A 121 -6.35 -15.98 4.74
C ASP A 121 -7.66 -16.40 4.04
N CYS A 122 -8.77 -15.76 4.36
CA CYS A 122 -10.05 -16.00 3.70
C CYS A 122 -10.02 -15.62 2.22
N VAL A 123 -9.38 -14.49 1.86
CA VAL A 123 -9.23 -14.07 0.45
C VAL A 123 -8.38 -15.07 -0.33
N GLN A 124 -7.22 -15.47 0.20
CA GLN A 124 -6.31 -16.36 -0.52
C GLN A 124 -6.89 -17.78 -0.67
N GLU A 125 -7.58 -18.29 0.35
CA GLU A 125 -8.29 -19.57 0.25
C GLU A 125 -9.44 -19.54 -0.74
N THR A 126 -10.24 -18.47 -0.72
CA THR A 126 -11.37 -18.29 -1.65
C THR A 126 -10.86 -18.33 -3.08
N LEU A 127 -9.86 -17.51 -3.42
CA LEU A 127 -9.32 -17.45 -4.77
C LEU A 127 -8.65 -18.76 -5.21
N LYS A 128 -7.86 -19.40 -4.34
CA LYS A 128 -7.24 -20.70 -4.63
C LYS A 128 -8.29 -21.78 -4.88
N THR A 129 -9.35 -21.82 -4.09
CA THR A 129 -10.43 -22.79 -4.24
C THR A 129 -11.18 -22.58 -5.55
N PHE A 130 -11.51 -21.33 -5.88
CA PHE A 130 -12.17 -21.00 -7.15
C PHE A 130 -11.30 -21.35 -8.35
N THR A 131 -10.00 -21.05 -8.33
CA THR A 131 -9.08 -21.42 -9.42
C THR A 131 -8.95 -22.92 -9.59
N ARG A 132 -8.85 -23.67 -8.48
CA ARG A 132 -8.73 -25.12 -8.50
C ARG A 132 -10.00 -25.80 -9.02
N ASN A 133 -11.17 -25.29 -8.66
CA ASN A 133 -12.47 -25.87 -9.04
C ASN A 133 -12.98 -25.39 -10.41
N ASP A 134 -12.37 -24.36 -10.99
CA ASP A 134 -12.75 -23.86 -12.31
C ASP A 134 -12.33 -24.85 -13.41
N LYS A 135 -13.29 -25.27 -14.24
CA LYS A 135 -13.08 -26.28 -15.31
C LYS A 135 -12.00 -25.89 -16.33
N LYS A 136 -11.80 -24.58 -16.58
CA LYS A 136 -10.81 -24.07 -17.54
C LYS A 136 -9.44 -23.88 -16.89
N LEU A 137 -9.38 -23.51 -15.61
CA LEU A 137 -8.13 -23.29 -14.89
C LEU A 137 -7.61 -24.55 -14.19
N GLY A 138 -8.37 -25.17 -13.29
CA GLY A 138 -8.09 -26.49 -12.72
C GLY A 138 -6.68 -26.66 -12.11
N GLY A 139 -6.11 -25.63 -11.49
CA GLY A 139 -4.71 -25.64 -11.06
C GLY A 139 -4.39 -24.67 -9.93
N ALA A 140 -3.10 -24.47 -9.65
CA ALA A 140 -2.63 -23.52 -8.66
C ALA A 140 -2.74 -22.09 -9.18
N ALA A 141 -3.39 -21.23 -8.38
CA ALA A 141 -3.46 -19.79 -8.61
C ALA A 141 -2.12 -19.10 -8.31
N GLY A 142 -1.97 -17.87 -8.77
CA GLY A 142 -0.90 -16.96 -8.35
C GLY A 142 -1.41 -15.53 -8.40
N PHE A 143 -1.23 -14.75 -7.36
CA PHE A 143 -1.76 -13.38 -7.27
C PHE A 143 -1.05 -12.54 -6.21
N THR A 144 -1.20 -11.22 -6.28
CA THR A 144 -0.71 -10.27 -5.28
C THR A 144 -1.88 -9.58 -4.60
N ALA A 145 -1.99 -9.70 -3.29
CA ALA A 145 -3.02 -9.12 -2.45
C ALA A 145 -2.47 -7.94 -1.61
N ILE A 146 -3.25 -6.87 -1.50
CA ILE A 146 -2.86 -5.61 -0.86
C ILE A 146 -4.00 -5.13 0.02
N LEU A 147 -3.73 -4.97 1.31
CA LEU A 147 -4.69 -4.41 2.28
C LEU A 147 -4.73 -2.90 2.19
N HIS A 148 -5.93 -2.35 2.03
CA HIS A 148 -6.24 -0.94 2.18
C HIS A 148 -7.23 -0.77 3.34
N THR A 149 -7.13 0.34 4.07
CA THR A 149 -7.98 0.62 5.24
C THR A 149 -8.75 1.94 5.11
N HIS A 150 -8.70 2.60 3.95
CA HIS A 150 -9.26 3.92 3.75
C HIS A 150 -10.22 3.97 2.56
N SER A 151 -11.26 4.78 2.67
CA SER A 151 -12.02 5.24 1.53
C SER A 151 -11.26 6.39 0.84
N ARG A 152 -11.81 6.91 -0.27
CA ARG A 152 -11.27 8.13 -0.89
C ARG A 152 -11.51 9.38 -0.03
N GLU A 153 -12.47 9.31 0.89
CA GLU A 153 -12.81 10.36 1.85
C GLU A 153 -12.00 10.25 3.16
N LEU A 154 -11.03 9.32 3.21
CA LEU A 154 -10.22 8.98 4.39
C LEU A 154 -11.00 8.32 5.53
N GLU A 155 -12.21 7.84 5.26
CA GLU A 155 -12.96 7.05 6.25
C GLU A 155 -12.38 5.65 6.39
N TYR A 156 -12.46 5.08 7.60
CA TYR A 156 -12.01 3.71 7.84
C TYR A 156 -12.84 2.71 7.02
N HIS A 157 -12.18 2.01 6.12
CA HIS A 157 -12.79 1.12 5.14
C HIS A 157 -11.83 -0.05 4.79
N PRO A 158 -11.73 -1.09 5.63
CA PRO A 158 -10.89 -2.25 5.37
C PRO A 158 -11.34 -3.05 4.13
N HIS A 159 -10.43 -3.20 3.17
CA HIS A 159 -10.62 -4.01 1.97
C HIS A 159 -9.28 -4.54 1.44
N ILE A 160 -9.31 -5.66 0.75
CA ILE A 160 -8.15 -6.23 0.06
C ILE A 160 -8.36 -6.15 -1.44
N HIS A 161 -7.43 -5.50 -2.12
CA HIS A 161 -7.29 -5.58 -3.56
C HIS A 161 -6.39 -6.76 -3.93
N VAL A 162 -6.77 -7.52 -4.95
CA VAL A 162 -5.99 -8.63 -5.49
C VAL A 162 -5.80 -8.44 -6.98
N VAL A 163 -4.55 -8.40 -7.42
CA VAL A 163 -4.18 -8.46 -8.84
C VAL A 163 -3.86 -9.90 -9.18
N MET A 164 -4.65 -10.47 -10.09
CA MET A 164 -4.59 -11.90 -10.42
C MET A 164 -4.66 -12.12 -11.93
N PRO A 165 -3.70 -12.82 -12.55
CA PRO A 165 -3.87 -13.33 -13.91
C PRO A 165 -5.01 -14.37 -13.92
N ALA A 166 -5.82 -14.37 -14.97
CA ALA A 166 -6.77 -15.42 -15.31
C ALA A 166 -6.04 -16.65 -15.87
N ALA A 167 -5.15 -17.20 -15.04
CA ALA A 167 -4.31 -18.32 -15.39
C ALA A 167 -3.96 -19.15 -14.15
N SER A 168 -3.58 -20.39 -14.41
CA SER A 168 -3.21 -21.38 -13.40
C SER A 168 -2.10 -22.26 -13.93
N ILE A 169 -1.38 -22.89 -13.00
CA ILE A 169 -0.44 -23.96 -13.32
C ILE A 169 -0.81 -25.22 -12.55
N ASN A 170 -0.90 -26.35 -13.23
CA ASN A 170 -0.94 -27.64 -12.56
C ASN A 170 0.48 -28.00 -12.09
N MET A 171 0.67 -28.15 -10.78
CA MET A 171 2.01 -28.37 -10.22
C MET A 171 2.55 -29.79 -10.48
N LEU A 172 1.68 -30.75 -10.79
CA LEU A 172 2.05 -32.13 -11.13
C LEU A 172 2.41 -32.23 -12.61
N THR A 173 1.48 -31.85 -13.50
CA THR A 173 1.67 -31.99 -14.95
C THR A 173 2.45 -30.84 -15.58
N ARG A 174 2.76 -29.79 -14.80
CA ARG A 174 3.39 -28.53 -15.24
C ARG A 174 2.61 -27.77 -16.32
N LEU A 175 1.37 -28.17 -16.58
CA LEU A 175 0.54 -27.56 -17.61
C LEU A 175 0.07 -26.17 -17.18
N TRP A 176 0.37 -25.17 -18.01
CA TRP A 176 -0.12 -23.80 -17.88
C TRP A 176 -1.46 -23.65 -18.61
N LYS A 177 -2.48 -23.13 -17.91
CA LYS A 177 -3.82 -22.87 -18.48
C LYS A 177 -4.21 -21.41 -18.31
N LYS A 178 -4.94 -20.88 -19.28
CA LYS A 178 -5.47 -19.51 -19.29
C LYS A 178 -6.97 -19.52 -19.50
N LYS A 179 -7.63 -18.49 -19.00
CA LYS A 179 -9.05 -18.20 -19.19
C LYS A 179 -9.20 -16.77 -19.72
N ALA A 180 -10.14 -16.57 -20.64
CA ALA A 180 -10.42 -15.27 -21.25
C ALA A 180 -11.84 -14.79 -20.92
N GLY A 181 -12.04 -13.48 -20.93
CA GLY A 181 -13.32 -12.78 -20.83
C GLY A 181 -13.83 -12.64 -19.39
N TYR A 182 -14.09 -13.75 -18.71
CA TYR A 182 -14.64 -13.77 -17.37
C TYR A 182 -13.82 -14.65 -16.44
N LEU A 183 -13.40 -14.12 -15.29
CA LEU A 183 -12.66 -14.89 -14.29
C LEU A 183 -13.61 -15.63 -13.34
N PHE A 184 -14.27 -14.94 -12.40
CA PHE A 184 -15.10 -15.56 -11.36
C PHE A 184 -16.39 -14.78 -11.08
N ASN A 185 -17.38 -15.45 -10.49
CA ASN A 185 -18.65 -14.83 -10.12
C ASN A 185 -18.50 -14.01 -8.85
N GLU A 186 -18.72 -12.69 -8.95
CA GLU A 186 -18.63 -11.76 -7.83
C GLU A 186 -19.55 -12.15 -6.66
N ARG A 187 -20.79 -12.59 -6.93
CA ARG A 187 -21.74 -13.01 -5.88
C ARG A 187 -21.29 -14.31 -5.21
N ALA A 188 -20.78 -15.27 -5.98
CA ALA A 188 -20.27 -16.51 -5.41
C ALA A 188 -18.99 -16.27 -4.57
N LEU A 189 -18.07 -15.43 -5.06
CA LEU A 189 -16.90 -15.00 -4.30
C LEU A 189 -17.31 -14.34 -2.99
N ALA A 190 -18.29 -13.42 -3.02
CA ALA A 190 -18.78 -12.74 -1.83
C ALA A 190 -19.44 -13.70 -0.83
N LYS A 191 -20.23 -14.67 -1.31
CA LYS A 191 -20.88 -15.68 -0.45
C LYS A 191 -19.85 -16.54 0.28
N VAL A 192 -18.85 -17.05 -0.43
CA VAL A 192 -17.80 -17.90 0.16
C VAL A 192 -16.88 -17.09 1.08
N PHE A 193 -16.48 -15.89 0.66
CA PHE A 193 -15.67 -15.00 1.49
C PHE A 193 -16.39 -14.63 2.79
N ARG A 194 -17.69 -14.31 2.73
CA ARG A 194 -18.52 -14.06 3.93
C ARG A 194 -18.50 -15.26 4.86
N ALA A 195 -18.82 -16.46 4.36
CA ALA A 195 -18.89 -17.66 5.19
C ALA A 195 -17.55 -17.90 5.92
N LYS A 196 -16.44 -17.91 5.18
CA LYS A 196 -15.09 -18.08 5.74
C LYS A 196 -14.72 -17.00 6.75
N MET A 197 -15.02 -15.74 6.47
CA MET A 197 -14.70 -14.64 7.40
C MET A 197 -15.49 -14.75 8.70
N LEU A 198 -16.80 -15.05 8.63
CA LEU A 198 -17.62 -15.15 9.84
C LEU A 198 -17.21 -16.35 10.70
N GLU A 199 -16.99 -17.51 10.07
CA GLU A 199 -16.44 -18.70 10.73
C GLU A 199 -15.11 -18.40 11.41
N ALA A 200 -14.13 -17.85 10.67
CA ALA A 200 -12.82 -17.54 11.22
C ALA A 200 -12.84 -16.48 12.34
N LEU A 201 -13.80 -15.56 12.33
CA LEU A 201 -13.97 -14.60 13.43
C LEU A 201 -14.51 -15.29 14.70
N VAL A 202 -15.48 -16.21 14.55
CA VAL A 202 -16.04 -16.99 15.67
C VAL A 202 -14.98 -17.93 16.24
N ASP A 203 -14.17 -18.58 15.41
CA ASP A 203 -13.07 -19.46 15.84
C ASP A 203 -12.00 -18.70 16.64
N GLN A 204 -11.84 -17.40 16.41
CA GLN A 204 -10.99 -16.52 17.21
C GLN A 204 -11.66 -16.00 18.50
N GLY A 205 -12.86 -16.50 18.84
CA GLY A 205 -13.64 -16.07 20.00
C GLY A 205 -14.22 -14.66 19.87
N LEU A 206 -14.29 -14.10 18.66
CA LEU A 206 -14.76 -12.72 18.45
C LEU A 206 -16.29 -12.69 18.27
N LYS A 207 -16.97 -11.94 19.14
CA LYS A 207 -18.43 -11.78 19.07
C LYS A 207 -18.82 -10.96 17.83
N LEU A 208 -19.57 -11.60 16.93
CA LEU A 208 -20.09 -10.96 15.72
C LEU A 208 -21.17 -9.92 16.05
N PRO A 209 -21.24 -8.78 15.33
CA PRO A 209 -22.37 -7.86 15.41
C PRO A 209 -23.66 -8.55 14.91
N GLY A 210 -24.76 -8.38 15.65
CA GLY A 210 -26.05 -8.98 15.31
C GLY A 210 -26.67 -8.43 14.01
N ASP A 211 -26.24 -7.25 13.56
CA ASP A 211 -26.73 -6.56 12.36
C ASP A 211 -25.84 -6.79 11.12
N CYS A 212 -24.99 -7.82 11.13
CA CYS A 212 -24.09 -8.12 10.02
C CYS A 212 -24.90 -8.50 8.76
N PRO A 213 -24.66 -7.84 7.60
CA PRO A 213 -25.49 -8.08 6.41
C PRO A 213 -25.27 -9.47 5.82
N GLU A 214 -26.34 -10.02 5.24
CA GLU A 214 -26.28 -11.28 4.47
C GLU A 214 -25.53 -11.11 3.15
N LYS A 215 -25.74 -9.98 2.46
CA LYS A 215 -25.14 -9.70 1.16
C LYS A 215 -23.84 -8.91 1.32
N TRP A 216 -22.72 -9.57 1.01
CA TRP A 216 -21.40 -8.94 0.97
C TRP A 216 -21.03 -8.56 -0.46
N ILE A 217 -20.01 -7.70 -0.60
CA ILE A 217 -19.58 -7.17 -1.89
C ILE A 217 -18.15 -7.62 -2.18
N VAL A 218 -17.99 -8.28 -3.32
CA VAL A 218 -16.71 -8.52 -3.97
C VAL A 218 -16.82 -8.01 -5.39
N HIS A 219 -15.86 -7.23 -5.85
CA HIS A 219 -15.74 -6.86 -7.25
C HIS A 219 -14.62 -7.66 -7.91
N CYS A 220 -14.74 -7.99 -9.19
CA CYS A 220 -13.77 -8.73 -9.97
C CYS A 220 -13.74 -8.19 -11.41
N LYS A 221 -12.92 -7.17 -11.64
CA LYS A 221 -12.89 -6.43 -12.91
C LYS A 221 -11.69 -6.83 -13.76
N ASN A 222 -11.90 -7.08 -15.06
CA ASN A 222 -10.80 -7.21 -16.03
C ASN A 222 -10.02 -5.88 -16.13
N VAL A 223 -8.69 -5.96 -16.03
CA VAL A 223 -7.76 -4.83 -16.07
C VAL A 223 -6.68 -5.00 -17.14
N GLY A 224 -6.98 -5.75 -18.20
CA GLY A 224 -6.09 -5.99 -19.34
C GLY A 224 -4.84 -6.75 -18.93
N ASN A 225 -3.66 -6.19 -19.20
CA ASN A 225 -2.38 -6.80 -18.82
C ASN A 225 -1.97 -6.59 -17.34
N GLY A 226 -2.79 -5.87 -16.56
CA GLY A 226 -2.57 -5.64 -15.13
C GLY A 226 -1.71 -4.43 -14.77
N ASP A 227 -1.05 -3.77 -15.73
CA ASP A 227 -0.03 -2.74 -15.45
C ASP A 227 -0.59 -1.55 -14.70
N LYS A 228 -1.70 -1.01 -15.23
CA LYS A 228 -2.37 0.14 -14.64
C LYS A 228 -2.86 -0.20 -13.22
N ALA A 229 -3.29 -1.43 -12.97
CA ALA A 229 -3.72 -1.87 -11.65
C ALA A 229 -2.53 -1.99 -10.67
N ILE A 230 -1.43 -2.60 -11.08
CA ILE A 230 -0.21 -2.73 -10.26
C ILE A 230 0.35 -1.34 -9.92
N ILE A 231 0.48 -0.45 -10.92
CA ILE A 231 0.98 0.91 -10.73
C ILE A 231 0.03 1.70 -9.82
N TYR A 232 -1.29 1.59 -10.04
CA TYR A 232 -2.29 2.27 -9.21
C TYR A 232 -2.19 1.83 -7.75
N LEU A 233 -2.17 0.53 -7.47
CA LEU A 233 -2.09 0.02 -6.09
C LEU A 233 -0.75 0.33 -5.45
N GLY A 234 0.34 0.27 -6.21
CA GLY A 234 1.68 0.63 -5.75
C GLY A 234 1.74 2.04 -5.19
N LYS A 235 1.11 3.02 -5.87
CA LYS A 235 1.09 4.42 -5.41
C LYS A 235 0.59 4.61 -3.97
N TYR A 236 -0.32 3.75 -3.49
CA TYR A 236 -0.91 3.85 -2.14
C TYR A 236 -0.15 3.05 -1.07
N LEU A 237 0.89 2.30 -1.42
CA LEU A 237 1.63 1.48 -0.46
C LEU A 237 2.45 2.32 0.53
N TYR A 238 3.08 3.39 0.02
CA TYR A 238 4.17 4.09 0.72
C TYR A 238 4.08 5.63 0.65
N ARG A 239 2.96 6.21 0.20
CA ARG A 239 2.78 7.66 0.04
C ARG A 239 1.72 8.27 0.97
N GLY A 240 1.47 7.61 2.10
CA GLY A 240 0.33 7.95 2.94
C GLY A 240 -1.01 7.70 2.25
N VAL A 241 -2.08 8.28 2.80
CA VAL A 241 -3.47 8.11 2.32
C VAL A 241 -4.00 9.32 1.54
N ILE A 242 -3.28 10.44 1.60
CA ILE A 242 -3.58 11.69 0.91
C ILE A 242 -2.28 12.30 0.38
N GLN A 243 -2.34 12.96 -0.78
CA GLN A 243 -1.22 13.74 -1.31
C GLN A 243 -1.34 15.18 -0.81
N GLU A 244 -0.23 15.81 -0.44
CA GLU A 244 -0.21 17.18 0.09
C GLU A 244 -0.79 18.22 -0.88
N LYS A 245 -0.62 18.01 -2.20
CA LYS A 245 -1.27 18.85 -3.22
C LYS A 245 -2.81 18.81 -3.22
N ASP A 246 -3.40 17.80 -2.56
CA ASP A 246 -4.85 17.65 -2.42
C ASP A 246 -5.36 18.25 -1.11
N ILE A 247 -4.46 18.77 -0.25
CA ILE A 247 -4.78 19.63 0.89
C ILE A 247 -4.85 21.06 0.37
N LEU A 248 -6.05 21.64 0.38
CA LEU A 248 -6.35 22.91 -0.29
C LEU A 248 -6.22 24.11 0.64
N ARG A 249 -6.71 24.00 1.89
CA ARG A 249 -6.70 25.10 2.87
C ARG A 249 -6.47 24.60 4.30
N CYS A 250 -5.87 25.45 5.13
CA CYS A 250 -5.62 25.22 6.55
C CYS A 250 -5.73 26.56 7.31
N GLU A 251 -6.95 27.02 7.53
CA GLU A 251 -7.31 28.33 8.08
C GLU A 251 -8.35 28.13 9.20
N ASP A 252 -8.39 29.03 10.19
CA ASP A 252 -9.41 29.05 11.26
C ASP A 252 -9.62 27.71 12.00
N GLY A 253 -8.52 26.96 12.20
CA GLY A 253 -8.55 25.65 12.86
C GLY A 253 -9.09 24.50 11.98
N MET A 254 -9.46 24.78 10.74
CA MET A 254 -10.05 23.84 9.81
C MET A 254 -9.08 23.46 8.68
N VAL A 255 -9.16 22.21 8.23
CA VAL A 255 -8.42 21.68 7.09
C VAL A 255 -9.40 21.28 6.00
N THR A 256 -9.23 21.84 4.81
CA THR A 256 -10.00 21.49 3.62
C THR A 256 -9.13 20.69 2.65
N PHE A 257 -9.61 19.52 2.24
CA PHE A 257 -8.95 18.69 1.25
C PHE A 257 -9.92 18.21 0.18
N ARG A 258 -9.40 17.86 -1.00
CA ARG A 258 -10.20 17.29 -2.08
C ARG A 258 -10.01 15.79 -2.22
N TYR A 259 -11.04 15.13 -2.72
CA TYR A 259 -11.02 13.71 -3.05
C TYR A 259 -11.85 13.44 -4.31
N LEU A 260 -11.53 12.35 -5.00
CA LEU A 260 -12.27 11.91 -6.19
C LEU A 260 -13.49 11.08 -5.79
N HIS A 261 -14.70 11.64 -5.89
CA HIS A 261 -15.92 10.96 -5.50
C HIS A 261 -16.14 9.66 -6.31
N ALA A 262 -16.42 8.56 -5.61
CA ALA A 262 -16.39 7.21 -6.20
C ALA A 262 -17.44 6.99 -7.29
N LYS A 263 -18.67 7.49 -7.09
CA LYS A 263 -19.79 7.34 -8.02
C LYS A 263 -19.71 8.34 -9.18
N SER A 264 -19.66 9.64 -8.87
CA SER A 264 -19.70 10.70 -9.89
C SER A 264 -18.40 10.93 -10.64
N LYS A 265 -17.27 10.39 -10.16
CA LYS A 265 -15.91 10.62 -10.71
C LYS A 265 -15.52 12.11 -10.79
N LYS A 266 -16.17 12.97 -10.01
CA LYS A 266 -15.82 14.40 -9.88
C LYS A 266 -15.03 14.63 -8.59
N TYR A 267 -14.14 15.61 -8.60
CA TYR A 267 -13.51 16.07 -7.37
C TYR A 267 -14.56 16.73 -6.47
N LYS A 268 -14.54 16.38 -5.20
CA LYS A 268 -15.31 17.02 -4.12
C LYS A 268 -14.34 17.46 -3.03
N THR A 269 -14.75 18.43 -2.22
CA THR A 269 -14.00 18.87 -1.05
C THR A 269 -14.63 18.34 0.22
N ARG A 270 -13.82 18.21 1.27
CA ARG A 270 -14.23 17.92 2.63
C ARG A 270 -13.45 18.83 3.57
N THR A 271 -14.16 19.44 4.50
CA THR A 271 -13.61 20.34 5.50
C THR A 271 -13.89 19.78 6.89
N VAL A 272 -12.86 19.69 7.72
CA VAL A 272 -12.91 19.14 9.09
C VAL A 272 -11.96 19.93 9.98
N THR A 273 -12.05 19.82 11.31
CA THR A 273 -11.04 20.40 12.21
C THR A 273 -9.66 19.77 11.95
N GLY A 274 -8.59 20.49 12.28
CA GLY A 274 -7.22 19.98 12.13
C GLY A 274 -6.97 18.69 12.91
N GLU A 275 -7.50 18.58 14.12
CA GLU A 275 -7.43 17.39 14.96
C GLU A 275 -8.17 16.22 14.30
N LYS A 276 -9.36 16.46 13.76
CA LYS A 276 -10.11 15.42 13.04
C LYS A 276 -9.40 14.99 11.77
N PHE A 277 -8.75 15.91 11.06
CA PHE A 277 -7.93 15.58 9.90
C PHE A 277 -6.76 14.65 10.29
N LEU A 278 -6.03 14.97 11.36
CA LEU A 278 -4.98 14.08 11.88
C LEU A 278 -5.54 12.71 12.28
N TYR A 279 -6.70 12.67 12.95
CA TYR A 279 -7.38 11.41 13.28
C TYR A 279 -7.67 10.57 12.04
N LEU A 280 -8.22 11.16 10.97
CA LEU A 280 -8.49 10.46 9.72
C LEU A 280 -7.22 9.86 9.11
N LEU A 281 -6.08 10.55 9.17
CA LEU A 281 -4.80 9.98 8.72
C LEU A 281 -4.35 8.81 9.60
N MET A 282 -4.56 8.91 10.91
CA MET A 282 -4.11 7.91 11.88
C MET A 282 -4.87 6.59 11.81
N LEU A 283 -6.14 6.61 11.37
CA LEU A 283 -6.95 5.40 11.10
C LEU A 283 -6.28 4.39 10.15
N HIS A 284 -5.25 4.82 9.42
CA HIS A 284 -4.60 4.04 8.39
C HIS A 284 -3.15 3.64 8.73
N ILE A 285 -2.73 3.88 9.97
CA ILE A 285 -1.50 3.28 10.50
C ILE A 285 -1.79 1.83 10.89
N LEU A 286 -1.29 0.88 10.09
CA LEU A 286 -1.39 -0.56 10.42
C LEU A 286 -0.54 -0.92 11.65
N PRO A 287 -0.88 -2.01 12.37
CA PRO A 287 -0.08 -2.52 13.48
C PRO A 287 1.41 -2.69 13.13
N LYS A 288 2.28 -2.52 14.14
CA LYS A 288 3.73 -2.69 13.98
C LYS A 288 4.05 -4.07 13.42
N GLY A 289 4.91 -4.11 12.40
CA GLY A 289 5.32 -5.36 11.73
C GLY A 289 4.27 -6.00 10.82
N PHE A 290 3.06 -5.43 10.70
CA PHE A 290 2.03 -6.00 9.85
C PHE A 290 2.37 -5.84 8.36
N ARG A 291 2.42 -6.96 7.63
CA ARG A 291 2.70 -6.99 6.19
C ARG A 291 1.43 -6.65 5.40
N ARG A 292 1.39 -5.43 4.85
CA ARG A 292 0.28 -4.90 4.03
C ARG A 292 0.11 -5.60 2.68
N ILE A 293 1.15 -6.26 2.19
CA ILE A 293 1.20 -6.88 0.87
C ILE A 293 1.59 -8.34 1.03
N ARG A 294 0.87 -9.23 0.36
CA ARG A 294 1.18 -10.66 0.33
C ARG A 294 1.03 -11.15 -1.11
N CYS A 295 2.02 -11.87 -1.61
CA CYS A 295 1.93 -12.56 -2.90
C CYS A 295 1.72 -14.04 -2.63
N TYR A 296 0.97 -14.73 -3.49
CA TYR A 296 0.58 -16.12 -3.29
C TYR A 296 0.84 -16.97 -4.52
N GLY A 297 0.97 -18.28 -4.29
CA GLY A 297 1.06 -19.29 -5.33
C GLY A 297 2.26 -19.09 -6.26
N PHE A 298 2.05 -19.20 -7.57
CA PHE A 298 3.16 -19.04 -8.52
C PHE A 298 3.74 -17.61 -8.56
N LEU A 299 3.04 -16.58 -8.04
CA LEU A 299 3.58 -15.21 -7.89
C LEU A 299 4.28 -14.95 -6.54
N HIS A 300 4.31 -15.94 -5.63
CA HIS A 300 5.02 -15.84 -4.36
C HIS A 300 6.53 -15.63 -4.57
N PRO A 301 7.24 -14.86 -3.70
CA PRO A 301 8.68 -14.61 -3.86
C PRO A 301 9.56 -15.87 -3.88
N CYS A 302 9.12 -16.98 -3.28
CA CYS A 302 9.82 -18.26 -3.36
C CYS A 302 9.66 -18.97 -4.72
N SER A 303 8.68 -18.56 -5.54
CA SER A 303 8.40 -19.13 -6.86
C SER A 303 9.19 -18.45 -7.98
N LYS A 304 10.27 -17.70 -7.67
CA LYS A 304 11.08 -16.97 -8.66
C LYS A 304 11.55 -17.84 -9.83
N LYS A 305 12.03 -19.06 -9.55
CA LYS A 305 12.47 -20.01 -10.59
C LYS A 305 11.32 -20.38 -11.52
N LEU A 306 10.14 -20.66 -10.95
CA LEU A 306 8.94 -21.00 -11.71
C LEU A 306 8.48 -19.84 -12.60
N ILE A 307 8.47 -18.60 -12.10
CA ILE A 307 8.11 -17.43 -12.90
C ILE A 307 9.05 -17.24 -14.07
N LYS A 308 10.37 -17.32 -13.83
CA LYS A 308 11.36 -17.22 -14.91
C LYS A 308 11.17 -18.31 -15.96
N LEU A 309 10.91 -19.55 -15.53
CA LEU A 309 10.63 -20.67 -16.43
C LEU A 309 9.37 -20.42 -17.26
N LEU A 310 8.27 -19.98 -16.64
CA LEU A 310 7.03 -19.65 -17.34
C LEU A 310 7.24 -18.50 -18.35
N GLN A 311 8.03 -17.49 -18.00
CA GLN A 311 8.34 -16.38 -18.91
C GLN A 311 9.14 -16.84 -20.13
N LEU A 312 10.07 -17.77 -19.93
CA LEU A 312 10.85 -18.38 -21.02
C LEU A 312 9.95 -19.22 -21.93
N ILE A 313 9.19 -20.17 -21.36
CA ILE A 313 8.31 -21.08 -22.11
C ILE A 313 7.23 -20.32 -22.86
N LEU A 314 6.61 -19.34 -22.20
CA LEU A 314 5.52 -18.54 -22.77
C LEU A 314 6.02 -17.38 -23.65
N ARG A 315 7.33 -17.33 -23.95
CA ARG A 315 7.96 -16.36 -24.84
C ARG A 315 7.55 -14.92 -24.54
N VAL A 316 7.56 -14.53 -23.26
CA VAL A 316 7.19 -13.17 -22.78
C VAL A 316 8.20 -12.09 -23.23
N ILE A 317 9.18 -12.47 -24.05
CA ILE A 317 10.31 -11.71 -24.60
C ILE A 317 11.44 -11.48 -23.58
N PRO A 318 12.71 -11.86 -23.89
CA PRO A 318 13.83 -11.82 -22.95
C PRO A 318 14.47 -10.43 -22.77
N PHE A 319 14.16 -9.44 -23.61
CA PHE A 319 14.93 -8.20 -23.67
C PHE A 319 14.78 -7.32 -22.41
N ARG A 320 13.63 -7.37 -21.71
CA ARG A 320 13.49 -6.74 -20.39
C ARG A 320 14.21 -7.50 -19.28
N MET A 321 14.53 -8.79 -19.44
CA MET A 321 15.36 -9.51 -18.46
C MET A 321 16.83 -9.08 -18.50
N LEU A 322 17.35 -8.70 -19.68
CA LEU A 322 18.68 -8.09 -19.83
C LEU A 322 18.70 -6.61 -19.45
N ALA A 323 17.56 -5.92 -19.59
CA ALA A 323 17.42 -4.48 -19.35
C ALA A 323 16.63 -4.11 -18.07
N SER A 324 16.34 -5.05 -17.15
CA SER A 324 15.79 -4.75 -15.82
C SER A 324 16.91 -4.13 -14.97
N ARG A 325 17.33 -2.94 -15.37
CA ARG A 325 18.02 -2.00 -14.50
C ARG A 325 16.92 -1.41 -13.64
N GLN A 326 16.62 -2.07 -12.51
CA GLN A 326 15.85 -1.47 -11.43
C GLN A 326 16.25 0.00 -11.34
N LYS A 327 15.27 0.90 -11.43
CA LYS A 327 15.57 2.32 -11.60
C LYS A 327 16.46 2.75 -10.44
N LYS A 328 17.72 3.10 -10.70
CA LYS A 328 18.68 3.46 -9.65
C LYS A 328 18.15 4.64 -8.84
N ARG A 329 18.46 4.66 -7.54
CA ARG A 329 18.12 5.81 -6.69
C ARG A 329 18.77 7.07 -7.28
N PRO A 330 18.05 8.19 -7.43
CA PRO A 330 18.64 9.44 -7.86
C PRO A 330 19.86 9.78 -7.00
N ALA A 331 20.97 10.14 -7.65
CA ALA A 331 22.15 10.61 -6.94
C ALA A 331 21.90 12.04 -6.43
N ILE A 332 22.49 12.37 -5.29
CA ILE A 332 22.59 13.75 -4.82
C ILE A 332 23.67 14.42 -5.68
N THR A 333 23.37 15.58 -6.24
CA THR A 333 24.28 16.35 -7.09
C THR A 333 24.79 17.59 -6.34
N CYS A 334 26.06 17.91 -6.55
CA CYS A 334 26.68 19.12 -6.02
C CYS A 334 26.04 20.35 -6.68
N PRO A 335 25.63 21.38 -5.92
CA PRO A 335 25.05 22.59 -6.49
C PRO A 335 26.08 23.47 -7.21
N ILE A 336 27.39 23.27 -6.95
CA ILE A 336 28.47 24.06 -7.53
C ILE A 336 28.90 23.50 -8.88
N CYS A 337 29.39 22.25 -8.93
CA CYS A 337 29.93 21.65 -10.15
C CYS A 337 29.02 20.59 -10.80
N GLY A 338 27.88 20.24 -10.19
CA GLY A 338 26.97 19.22 -10.72
C GLY A 338 27.42 17.77 -10.53
N ALA A 339 28.64 17.52 -10.05
CA ALA A 339 29.15 16.18 -9.77
C ALA A 339 28.32 15.46 -8.71
N LYS A 340 28.44 14.13 -8.64
CA LYS A 340 27.73 13.34 -7.61
C LYS A 340 28.29 13.66 -6.23
N MET A 341 27.45 13.51 -5.20
CA MET A 341 27.89 13.57 -3.81
C MET A 341 27.77 12.19 -3.17
N LYS A 342 28.76 11.84 -2.33
CA LYS A 342 28.78 10.63 -1.51
C LYS A 342 28.40 10.99 -0.08
N ILE A 343 27.51 10.21 0.53
CA ILE A 343 27.22 10.34 1.96
C ILE A 343 28.42 9.81 2.73
N ILE A 344 29.05 10.67 3.53
CA ILE A 344 30.23 10.32 4.34
C ILE A 344 29.89 10.13 5.82
N GLN A 345 28.79 10.72 6.30
CA GLN A 345 28.32 10.54 7.67
C GLN A 345 26.79 10.66 7.74
N THR A 346 26.17 10.00 8.72
CA THR A 346 24.73 10.02 8.96
C THR A 346 24.44 10.22 10.45
N GLN A 347 23.19 10.56 10.80
CA GLN A 347 22.75 10.83 12.17
C GLN A 347 23.53 11.97 12.86
N ILE A 348 23.87 13.02 12.10
CA ILE A 348 24.55 14.19 12.65
C ILE A 348 23.52 15.14 13.24
N LEU A 349 23.66 15.52 14.49
CA LEU A 349 22.95 16.67 15.03
C LEU A 349 23.72 17.91 14.56
N LEU A 350 23.08 18.81 13.82
CA LEU A 350 23.72 20.07 13.47
C LEU A 350 24.10 20.78 14.79
N PRO A 351 25.32 21.31 14.91
CA PRO A 351 25.63 22.19 16.02
C PRO A 351 24.63 23.34 15.99
N LEU A 352 24.04 23.65 17.15
CA LEU A 352 23.24 24.86 17.30
C LEU A 352 24.12 26.02 16.82
N VAL A 353 23.70 26.67 15.74
CA VAL A 353 24.31 27.92 15.33
C VAL A 353 23.99 28.88 16.47
N ALA A 354 25.02 29.21 17.25
CA ALA A 354 24.93 30.11 18.40
C ALA A 354 24.55 31.53 17.97
#